data_AF-A0A4S9XK03-F1
#
_entry.id   AF-A0A4S9XK03-F1
#
_cell.length_a   1.000
_cell.length_b   1.000
_cell.length_c   1.000
_cell.angle_alpha   90.00
_cell.angle_beta   90.00
_cell.angle_gamma   90.00
#
_symmetry.space_group_name_H-M   'P 1'
#
loop_
_entity.id
_entity.type
_entity.pdbx_description
1 polymer ?
#
loop_
_entity_poly.entity_id
_entity_poly.type
_entity_poly.pdbx_seq_one_letter_code
_entity_poly.pdbx_strand_id
1 'polypeptide(L)'
;MSARLSHETKDEECGVNRDWLPMGGGKGHPSHCPDAQEYIVDFDGPDDILNPQNWPTWTKLYIAVAICSGTFVASFNSAIFAAGSNQASREFGVSSEVTTLGTSLFVLGFASGPLVWAPGSELIGRRWPMILGIFGSSIFTNGCAAAKDIQTLIICRFFAGLFGASPLCVVPAVLADIYNSKYRGMAISIYALTVFGGPFLAPFIGAFITTSYLGWRWTLYLPAISGFFNAAILLLFLKESFPPFVLIEKTREWSLMSTL
;
A
#
# COMPACT_ATOMS: atom_id res chain seq x y z
N MET A 1 -2.47 11.51 -76.18
CA MET A 1 -2.04 12.29 -75.01
C MET A 1 -2.02 11.33 -73.82
N SER A 2 -0.84 10.77 -73.55
CA SER A 2 -0.55 9.97 -72.34
C SER A 2 0.09 10.91 -71.33
N ALA A 3 -0.27 10.81 -70.05
CA ALA A 3 0.67 10.39 -68.99
C ALA A 3 0.08 10.63 -67.59
N ARG A 4 0.57 9.77 -66.69
CA ARG A 4 0.19 9.47 -65.31
C ARG A 4 1.02 10.33 -64.33
N LEU A 5 0.69 10.21 -63.03
CA LEU A 5 1.41 10.61 -61.79
C LEU A 5 0.90 11.94 -61.17
N SER A 6 0.77 12.11 -59.86
CA SER A 6 1.17 11.33 -58.66
C SER A 6 0.52 12.01 -57.44
N HIS A 7 -0.04 11.25 -56.49
CA HIS A 7 0.51 11.16 -55.12
C HIS A 7 1.14 12.47 -54.59
N GLU A 8 0.36 13.40 -54.03
CA GLU A 8 0.93 14.61 -53.42
C GLU A 8 0.03 15.24 -52.34
N THR A 9 -0.70 14.45 -51.54
CA THR A 9 -1.63 15.03 -50.53
C THR A 9 -1.71 14.27 -49.20
N LYS A 10 -0.63 13.58 -48.80
CA LYS A 10 -0.56 12.92 -47.48
C LYS A 10 0.77 13.09 -46.72
N ASP A 11 1.60 14.05 -47.12
CA ASP A 11 2.90 14.30 -46.46
C ASP A 11 2.88 15.50 -45.50
N GLU A 12 1.72 16.13 -45.26
CA GLU A 12 1.62 17.41 -44.52
C GLU A 12 1.13 17.34 -43.05
N GLU A 13 0.81 16.16 -42.48
CA GLU A 13 0.27 16.09 -41.10
C GLU A 13 1.23 15.56 -40.02
N CYS A 14 2.48 15.27 -40.34
CA CYS A 14 3.49 15.05 -39.31
C CYS A 14 4.44 16.24 -39.28
N GLY A 15 4.11 17.24 -38.46
CA GLY A 15 5.04 18.28 -38.07
C GLY A 15 6.26 17.63 -37.40
N VAL A 16 7.28 17.30 -38.20
CA VAL A 16 8.60 16.91 -37.72
C VAL A 16 9.16 18.11 -36.99
N ASN A 17 8.84 18.21 -35.70
CA ASN A 17 9.50 19.17 -34.84
C ASN A 17 11.00 18.84 -34.90
N ARG A 18 11.87 19.83 -35.10
CA ARG A 18 13.30 19.57 -35.30
C ARG A 18 14.05 19.25 -34.01
N ASP A 19 13.33 19.20 -32.89
CA ASP A 19 13.86 19.04 -31.53
C ASP A 19 13.68 17.63 -30.94
N TRP A 20 13.57 16.60 -31.77
CA TRP A 20 13.49 15.22 -31.27
C TRP A 20 14.88 14.72 -30.91
N LEU A 21 15.00 14.11 -29.73
CA LEU A 21 16.24 13.49 -29.29
C LEU A 21 16.63 12.38 -30.27
N PRO A 22 17.92 12.26 -30.64
CA PRO A 22 18.36 11.22 -31.56
C PRO A 22 18.10 9.83 -30.97
N MET A 23 17.54 8.93 -31.78
CA MET A 23 17.19 7.55 -31.39
C MET A 23 18.39 6.67 -31.01
N GLY A 24 19.63 7.17 -31.19
CA GLY A 24 20.86 6.43 -30.92
C GLY A 24 21.17 5.33 -31.95
N GLY A 25 22.45 4.93 -32.05
CA GLY A 25 22.86 3.81 -32.91
C GLY A 25 22.76 4.06 -34.43
N GLY A 26 22.73 5.31 -34.89
CA GLY A 26 22.70 5.66 -36.31
C GLY A 26 21.36 5.36 -37.01
N LYS A 27 20.30 5.05 -36.26
CA LYS A 27 18.97 4.77 -36.81
C LYS A 27 18.23 6.09 -37.09
N GLY A 28 17.64 6.19 -38.29
CA GLY A 28 16.74 7.28 -38.64
C GLY A 28 15.44 7.21 -37.83
N HIS A 29 14.73 8.33 -37.72
CA HIS A 29 13.40 8.37 -37.12
C HIS A 29 12.43 7.55 -37.99
N PRO A 30 11.47 6.82 -37.38
CA PRO A 30 10.46 6.09 -38.14
C PRO A 30 9.66 7.04 -39.03
N SER A 31 9.37 6.63 -40.28
CA SER A 31 8.70 7.44 -41.30
C SER A 31 7.22 7.73 -41.00
N HIS A 32 6.63 6.97 -40.07
CA HIS A 32 5.29 7.18 -39.54
C HIS A 32 5.44 7.08 -38.02
N CYS A 33 5.13 8.15 -37.28
CA CYS A 33 4.94 8.02 -35.84
C CYS A 33 3.78 7.04 -35.66
N PRO A 34 3.98 5.88 -35.01
CA PRO A 34 2.84 5.04 -34.67
C PRO A 34 1.87 5.91 -33.88
N ASP A 35 0.58 5.93 -34.25
CA ASP A 35 -0.39 6.75 -33.53
C ASP A 35 -0.35 6.33 -32.06
N ALA A 36 -0.04 7.25 -31.14
CA ALA A 36 0.13 6.91 -29.74
C ALA A 36 -1.15 6.20 -29.21
N GLN A 37 -2.32 6.51 -29.78
CA GLN A 37 -3.59 5.86 -29.48
C GLN A 37 -3.66 4.38 -29.89
N GLU A 38 -2.91 3.95 -30.91
CA GLU A 38 -2.87 2.55 -31.38
C GLU A 38 -2.04 1.66 -30.44
N TYR A 39 -1.18 2.25 -29.59
CA TYR A 39 -0.31 1.54 -28.65
C TYR A 39 -0.68 1.81 -27.18
N ILE A 40 -1.72 2.61 -26.92
CA ILE A 40 -2.26 2.78 -25.57
C ILE A 40 -3.15 1.57 -25.27
N VAL A 41 -2.66 0.70 -24.39
CA VAL A 41 -3.44 -0.40 -23.83
C VAL A 41 -4.37 0.18 -22.77
N ASP A 42 -5.64 0.33 -23.12
CA ASP A 42 -6.73 0.69 -22.21
C ASP A 42 -7.64 -0.51 -21.96
N PHE A 43 -8.57 -0.40 -21.01
CA PHE A 43 -9.60 -1.42 -20.78
C PHE A 43 -10.54 -1.53 -21.99
N ASP A 44 -11.08 -2.72 -22.26
CA ASP A 44 -11.91 -3.03 -23.45
C ASP A 44 -13.35 -2.44 -23.36
N GLY A 45 -13.50 -1.28 -22.73
CA GLY A 45 -14.75 -0.56 -22.51
C GLY A 45 -15.18 -0.45 -21.04
N PRO A 46 -16.33 0.17 -20.77
CA PRO A 46 -16.82 0.43 -19.41
C PRO A 46 -17.20 -0.83 -18.62
N ASP A 47 -17.35 -1.99 -19.27
CA ASP A 47 -17.75 -3.27 -18.65
C ASP A 47 -16.59 -4.30 -18.55
N ASP A 48 -15.33 -3.89 -18.76
CA ASP A 48 -14.19 -4.81 -18.69
C ASP A 48 -14.09 -5.47 -17.29
N ILE A 49 -13.98 -6.81 -17.27
CA ILE A 49 -13.88 -7.64 -16.06
C ILE A 49 -12.55 -7.38 -15.34
N LEU A 50 -11.53 -6.94 -16.07
CA LEU A 50 -10.22 -6.57 -15.53
C LEU A 50 -10.25 -5.23 -14.78
N ASN A 51 -11.28 -4.39 -14.99
CA ASN A 51 -11.43 -3.15 -14.27
C ASN A 51 -11.92 -3.41 -12.82
N PRO A 52 -11.15 -3.04 -11.78
CA PRO A 52 -11.56 -3.20 -10.37
C PRO A 52 -12.90 -2.53 -10.02
N GLN A 53 -13.30 -1.50 -10.78
CA GLN A 53 -14.57 -0.81 -10.62
C GLN A 53 -15.78 -1.64 -11.06
N ASN A 54 -15.60 -2.70 -11.85
CA ASN A 54 -16.66 -3.58 -12.32
C ASN A 54 -16.83 -4.84 -11.47
N TRP A 55 -15.96 -5.03 -10.47
CA TRP A 55 -16.06 -6.18 -9.57
C TRP A 55 -17.40 -6.20 -8.82
N PRO A 56 -17.92 -7.41 -8.53
CA PRO A 56 -19.19 -7.55 -7.83
C PRO A 56 -19.07 -6.95 -6.42
N THR A 57 -20.14 -6.33 -5.92
CA THR A 57 -20.13 -5.55 -4.67
C THR A 57 -19.62 -6.33 -3.47
N TRP A 58 -19.90 -7.63 -3.39
CA TRP A 58 -19.38 -8.50 -2.33
C TRP A 58 -17.85 -8.62 -2.38
N THR A 59 -17.25 -8.58 -3.58
CA THR A 59 -15.80 -8.60 -3.77
C THR A 59 -15.18 -7.32 -3.24
N LYS A 60 -15.75 -6.18 -3.61
CA LYS A 60 -15.32 -4.87 -3.13
C LYS A 60 -15.41 -4.77 -1.60
N LEU A 61 -16.51 -5.28 -1.04
CA LEU A 61 -16.75 -5.25 0.39
C LEU A 61 -15.76 -6.12 1.17
N TYR A 62 -15.49 -7.36 0.76
CA TYR A 62 -14.52 -8.19 1.49
C TYR A 62 -13.11 -7.59 1.42
N ILE A 63 -12.71 -7.04 0.26
CA ILE A 63 -11.40 -6.39 0.10
C ILE A 63 -11.33 -5.18 1.02
N ALA A 64 -12.35 -4.31 1.00
CA ALA A 64 -12.43 -3.13 1.86
C ALA A 64 -12.32 -3.50 3.35
N VAL A 65 -13.03 -4.54 3.81
CA VAL A 65 -12.97 -5.00 5.21
C VAL A 65 -11.58 -5.56 5.55
N ALA A 66 -10.98 -6.35 4.66
CA ALA A 66 -9.66 -6.93 4.87
C ALA A 66 -8.56 -5.85 4.99
N ILE A 67 -8.55 -4.88 4.08
CA ILE A 67 -7.55 -3.80 4.08
C ILE A 67 -7.77 -2.82 5.24
N CYS A 68 -9.03 -2.47 5.56
CA CYS A 68 -9.35 -1.59 6.69
C CYS A 68 -9.00 -2.25 8.03
N SER A 69 -9.22 -3.56 8.19
CA SER A 69 -8.81 -4.27 9.40
C SER A 69 -7.29 -4.30 9.57
N GLY A 70 -6.51 -4.30 8.49
CA GLY A 70 -5.05 -4.15 8.54
C GLY A 70 -4.64 -2.79 9.10
N THR A 71 -5.27 -1.72 8.61
CA THR A 71 -5.04 -0.36 9.13
C THR A 71 -5.52 -0.22 10.58
N PHE A 72 -6.63 -0.84 10.94
CA PHE A 72 -7.11 -0.89 12.34
C PHE A 72 -6.03 -1.44 13.26
N VAL A 73 -5.45 -2.59 12.90
CA VAL A 73 -4.40 -3.23 13.70
C VAL A 73 -3.17 -2.35 13.82
N ALA A 74 -2.71 -1.73 12.72
CA ALA A 74 -1.56 -0.82 12.74
C ALA A 74 -1.82 0.40 13.64
N SER A 75 -3.01 1.00 13.54
CA SER A 75 -3.41 2.15 14.36
C SER A 75 -3.56 1.77 15.84
N PHE A 76 -4.17 0.61 16.13
CA PHE A 76 -4.29 0.05 17.47
C PHE A 76 -2.93 -0.23 18.12
N ASN A 77 -1.98 -0.79 17.36
CA ASN A 77 -0.61 -1.07 17.82
C ASN A 77 0.13 0.20 18.27
N SER A 78 -0.11 1.34 17.60
CA SER A 78 0.54 2.62 17.93
C SER A 78 0.22 3.11 19.34
N ALA A 79 -0.99 2.83 19.83
CA ALA A 79 -1.51 3.37 21.08
C ALA A 79 -1.49 2.36 22.23
N ILE A 80 -1.62 1.05 21.96
CA ILE A 80 -1.79 0.05 23.02
C ILE A 80 -0.58 -0.04 23.97
N PHE A 81 0.63 0.23 23.47
CA PHE A 81 1.83 0.22 24.29
C PHE A 81 1.80 1.26 25.41
N ALA A 82 1.12 2.40 25.22
CA ALA A 82 1.07 3.44 26.23
C ALA A 82 0.52 2.91 27.56
N ALA A 83 -0.44 1.98 27.53
CA ALA A 83 -0.98 1.33 28.72
C ALA A 83 0.07 0.48 29.47
N GLY A 84 0.97 -0.18 28.74
CA GLY A 84 2.03 -1.03 29.27
C GLY A 84 3.35 -0.31 29.59
N SER A 85 3.49 0.95 29.19
CA SER A 85 4.75 1.70 29.25
C SER A 85 5.34 1.80 30.67
N ASN A 86 4.50 2.09 31.68
CA ASN A 86 4.96 2.17 33.06
C ASN A 86 5.48 0.83 33.61
N GLN A 87 4.89 -0.29 33.19
CA GLN A 87 5.37 -1.62 33.59
C GLN A 87 6.68 -1.96 32.89
N ALA A 88 6.81 -1.63 31.60
CA ALA A 88 8.06 -1.81 30.85
C ALA A 88 9.22 -0.99 31.46
N SER A 89 8.97 0.27 31.84
CA SER A 89 9.94 1.12 32.52
C SER A 89 10.47 0.48 33.80
N ARG A 90 9.57 -0.08 34.63
CA ARG A 90 9.95 -0.78 35.87
C ARG A 90 10.73 -2.06 35.61
N GLU A 91 10.34 -2.84 34.60
CA GLU A 91 11.01 -4.10 34.27
C GLU A 91 12.44 -3.88 33.77
N PHE A 92 12.65 -2.88 32.90
CA PHE A 92 13.97 -2.57 32.37
C PHE A 92 14.81 -1.68 33.31
N GLY A 93 14.25 -1.21 34.42
CA GLY A 93 14.93 -0.32 35.36
C GLY A 93 15.31 1.04 34.76
N VAL A 94 14.55 1.52 33.77
CA VAL A 94 14.82 2.76 33.04
C VAL A 94 13.80 3.84 33.38
N SER A 95 14.19 5.10 33.19
CA SER A 95 13.29 6.24 33.39
C SER A 95 12.08 6.21 32.44
N SER A 96 10.97 6.82 32.86
CA SER A 96 9.73 6.86 32.08
C SER A 96 9.91 7.60 30.74
N GLU A 97 10.83 8.56 30.67
CA GLU A 97 11.19 9.30 29.46
C GLU A 97 11.77 8.37 28.39
N VAL A 98 12.63 7.41 28.79
CA VAL A 98 13.24 6.43 27.87
C VAL A 98 12.18 5.48 27.32
N THR A 99 11.19 5.12 28.13
CA THR A 99 10.11 4.26 27.64
C THR A 99 9.14 5.02 26.73
N THR A 100 8.87 6.30 27.05
CA THR A 100 8.08 7.20 26.20
C THR A 100 8.76 7.42 24.84
N LEU A 101 10.09 7.45 24.81
CA LEU A 101 10.88 7.51 23.57
C LEU A 101 10.58 6.32 22.63
N GLY A 102 10.21 5.15 23.16
CA GLY A 102 9.75 4.03 22.34
C GLY A 102 8.43 4.31 21.60
N THR A 103 7.52 5.07 22.18
CA THR A 103 6.28 5.52 21.51
C THR A 103 6.60 6.63 20.50
N SER A 104 7.44 7.59 20.86
CA SER A 104 7.85 8.67 19.97
C SER A 104 8.55 8.15 18.72
N LEU A 105 9.41 7.13 18.85
CA LEU A 105 10.09 6.51 17.71
C LEU A 105 9.15 5.67 16.84
N PHE A 106 8.10 5.08 17.41
CA PHE A 106 7.04 4.50 16.60
C PHE A 106 6.38 5.57 15.72
N VAL A 107 6.02 6.72 16.28
CA VAL A 107 5.44 7.85 15.52
C VAL A 107 6.41 8.39 14.48
N LEU A 108 7.70 8.46 14.79
CA LEU A 108 8.74 8.88 13.84
C LEU A 108 8.89 7.90 12.67
N GLY A 109 8.89 6.60 12.95
CA GLY A 109 8.82 5.55 11.93
C GLY A 109 7.55 5.68 11.09
N PHE A 110 6.42 5.89 11.75
CA PHE A 110 5.13 6.05 11.09
C PHE A 110 5.07 7.29 10.18
N ALA A 111 5.69 8.40 10.58
CA ALA A 111 5.78 9.63 9.78
C ALA A 111 6.74 9.49 8.58
N SER A 112 7.79 8.68 8.70
CA SER A 112 8.74 8.44 7.62
C SER A 112 8.27 7.37 6.62
N GLY A 113 7.41 6.43 7.05
CA GLY A 113 6.93 5.33 6.21
C GLY A 113 6.27 5.75 4.89
N PRO A 114 5.38 6.77 4.84
CA PRO A 114 4.74 7.20 3.60
C PRO A 114 5.73 7.62 2.51
N LEU A 115 6.94 8.10 2.87
CA LEU A 115 7.98 8.46 1.89
C LEU A 115 8.44 7.26 1.06
N VAL A 116 8.36 6.05 1.61
CA VAL A 116 8.74 4.81 0.93
C VAL A 116 7.51 4.12 0.34
N TRP A 117 6.44 4.01 1.13
CA TRP A 117 5.27 3.20 0.75
C TRP A 117 4.35 3.89 -0.25
N ALA A 118 4.24 5.22 -0.26
CA ALA A 118 3.44 5.93 -1.24
C ALA A 118 3.98 5.73 -2.67
N PRO A 119 5.24 6.11 -3.00
CA PRO A 119 5.79 5.86 -4.34
C PRO A 119 5.95 4.37 -4.61
N GLY A 120 6.27 3.56 -3.59
CA GLY A 120 6.30 2.11 -3.72
C GLY A 120 4.97 1.56 -4.24
N SER A 121 3.84 2.02 -3.71
CA SER A 121 2.53 1.53 -4.14
C SER A 121 2.14 1.85 -5.58
N GLU A 122 2.82 2.80 -6.21
CA GLU A 122 2.64 3.14 -7.62
C GLU A 122 3.55 2.29 -8.53
N LEU A 123 4.74 1.90 -8.04
CA LEU A 123 5.74 1.16 -8.83
C LEU A 123 5.56 -0.37 -8.74
N ILE A 124 5.29 -0.91 -7.54
CA ILE A 124 5.21 -2.36 -7.29
C ILE A 124 3.77 -2.88 -7.20
N GLY A 125 2.80 -2.04 -7.57
CA GLY A 125 1.37 -2.29 -7.36
C GLY A 125 0.94 -2.07 -5.90
N ARG A 126 -0.34 -2.25 -5.62
CA ARG A 126 -0.94 -1.98 -4.30
C ARG A 126 -0.93 -3.20 -3.38
N ARG A 127 -0.90 -4.42 -3.92
CA ARG A 127 -0.95 -5.66 -3.12
C ARG A 127 0.30 -5.85 -2.25
N TRP A 128 1.48 -5.76 -2.85
CA TRP A 128 2.75 -6.03 -2.18
C TRP A 128 3.09 -5.05 -1.06
N PRO A 129 2.97 -3.72 -1.22
CA PRO A 129 3.18 -2.76 -0.13
C PRO A 129 2.34 -3.05 1.10
N MET A 130 1.06 -3.41 0.93
CA MET A 130 0.16 -3.70 2.05
C MET A 130 0.58 -4.96 2.81
N ILE A 131 0.87 -6.04 2.08
CA ILE A 131 1.29 -7.31 2.68
C ILE A 131 2.63 -7.12 3.42
N LEU A 132 3.63 -6.53 2.76
CA LEU A 132 4.95 -6.30 3.34
C LEU A 132 4.90 -5.34 4.53
N GLY A 133 4.05 -4.31 4.46
CA GLY A 133 3.84 -3.35 5.54
C GLY A 133 3.23 -4.00 6.79
N ILE A 134 2.11 -4.71 6.63
CA ILE A 134 1.44 -5.34 7.77
C ILE A 134 2.30 -6.48 8.34
N PHE A 135 2.86 -7.32 7.48
CA PHE A 135 3.73 -8.43 7.89
C PHE A 135 5.00 -7.92 8.58
N GLY A 136 5.67 -6.92 8.00
CA GLY A 136 6.85 -6.29 8.60
C GLY A 136 6.52 -5.66 9.96
N SER A 137 5.43 -4.90 10.04
CA SER A 137 5.00 -4.30 11.30
C SER A 137 4.74 -5.36 12.38
N SER A 138 4.10 -6.48 12.04
CA SER A 138 3.88 -7.61 12.93
C SER A 138 5.18 -8.27 13.41
N ILE A 139 6.16 -8.48 12.53
CA ILE A 139 7.48 -9.05 12.90
C ILE A 139 8.17 -8.16 13.92
N PHE A 140 8.28 -6.86 13.63
CA PHE A 140 8.96 -5.93 14.52
C PHE A 140 8.19 -5.73 15.84
N THR A 141 6.86 -5.75 15.80
CA THR A 141 6.04 -5.70 17.02
C THR A 141 6.25 -6.94 17.89
N ASN A 142 6.37 -8.12 17.28
CA ASN A 142 6.73 -9.35 17.99
C ASN A 142 8.14 -9.26 18.60
N GLY A 143 9.09 -8.66 17.86
CA GLY A 143 10.43 -8.35 18.37
C GLY A 143 10.40 -7.40 19.58
N CYS A 144 9.51 -6.41 19.59
CA CYS A 144 9.30 -5.54 20.76
C CYS A 144 8.79 -6.33 21.98
N ALA A 145 7.88 -7.29 21.76
CA ALA A 145 7.31 -8.10 22.83
C ALA A 145 8.34 -9.07 23.43
N ALA A 146 9.23 -9.61 22.59
CA ALA A 146 10.32 -10.51 22.98
C ALA A 146 11.60 -9.78 23.45
N ALA A 147 11.58 -8.44 23.49
CA ALA A 147 12.75 -7.65 23.85
C ALA A 147 13.22 -7.93 25.29
N LYS A 148 14.53 -8.19 25.43
CA LYS A 148 15.24 -8.32 26.71
C LYS A 148 15.92 -7.03 27.15
N ASP A 149 16.05 -6.08 26.23
CA ASP A 149 16.70 -4.79 26.43
C ASP A 149 15.82 -3.66 25.89
N ILE A 150 15.91 -2.49 26.53
CA ILE A 150 15.16 -1.30 26.11
C ILE A 150 15.56 -0.82 24.71
N GLN A 151 16.83 -0.98 24.33
CA GLN A 151 17.34 -0.59 23.02
C GLN A 151 16.65 -1.38 21.91
N THR A 152 16.53 -2.69 22.09
CA THR A 152 15.82 -3.58 21.16
C THR A 152 14.35 -3.19 21.04
N LEU A 153 13.68 -2.90 22.17
CA LEU A 153 12.29 -2.43 22.16
C LEU A 153 12.15 -1.15 21.34
N ILE A 154 13.03 -0.17 21.56
CA ILE A 154 12.99 1.12 20.89
C ILE A 154 13.26 0.99 19.38
N ILE A 155 14.28 0.24 18.99
CA ILE A 155 14.65 0.04 17.58
C ILE A 155 13.53 -0.71 16.85
N CYS A 156 13.03 -1.80 17.44
CA CYS A 156 11.92 -2.55 16.86
C CYS A 156 10.66 -1.68 16.75
N ARG A 157 10.44 -0.71 17.64
CA ARG A 157 9.30 0.22 17.53
C ARG A 157 9.39 1.17 16.36
N PHE A 158 10.57 1.70 16.10
CA PHE A 158 10.79 2.53 14.91
C PHE A 158 10.41 1.76 13.64
N PHE A 159 10.93 0.54 13.47
CA PHE A 159 10.61 -0.27 12.31
C PHE A 159 9.14 -0.71 12.30
N ALA A 160 8.55 -1.08 13.44
CA ALA A 160 7.13 -1.41 13.51
C ALA A 160 6.23 -0.27 13.04
N GLY A 161 6.58 0.98 13.37
CA GLY A 161 5.92 2.19 12.87
C GLY A 161 6.16 2.42 11.37
N LEU A 162 7.40 2.27 10.91
CA LEU A 162 7.78 2.43 9.49
C LEU A 162 6.98 1.52 8.57
N PHE A 163 6.90 0.22 8.91
CA PHE A 163 6.11 -0.75 8.16
C PHE A 163 4.61 -0.57 8.39
N GLY A 164 4.19 -0.18 9.60
CA GLY A 164 2.79 0.06 9.96
C GLY A 164 2.15 1.26 9.23
N ALA A 165 2.94 2.18 8.69
CA ALA A 165 2.44 3.30 7.90
C ALA A 165 1.95 2.91 6.50
N SER A 166 2.41 1.77 5.96
CA SER A 166 2.01 1.28 4.64
C SER A 166 0.49 1.18 4.46
N PRO A 167 -0.27 0.44 5.30
CA PRO A 167 -1.72 0.38 5.17
C PRO A 167 -2.41 1.73 5.42
N LEU A 168 -1.74 2.73 6.00
CA LEU A 168 -2.34 4.05 6.17
C LEU A 168 -2.36 4.85 4.85
N CYS A 169 -1.29 4.77 4.05
CA CYS A 169 -1.21 5.50 2.79
C CYS A 169 -1.80 4.72 1.60
N VAL A 170 -1.69 3.39 1.60
CA VAL A 170 -2.09 2.58 0.44
C VAL A 170 -3.60 2.31 0.41
N VAL A 171 -4.25 2.13 1.56
CA VAL A 171 -5.68 1.76 1.63
C VAL A 171 -6.62 2.81 1.04
N PRO A 172 -6.50 4.13 1.32
CA PRO A 172 -7.34 5.13 0.68
C PRO A 172 -7.26 5.09 -0.85
N ALA A 173 -6.08 4.79 -1.36
CA ALA A 173 -5.83 4.75 -2.79
C ALA A 173 -6.36 3.44 -3.42
N VAL A 174 -6.28 2.30 -2.72
CA VAL A 174 -7.01 1.07 -3.11
C VAL A 174 -8.53 1.30 -3.15
N LEU A 175 -9.09 1.98 -2.15
CA LEU A 175 -10.52 2.30 -2.11
C LEU A 175 -10.92 3.24 -3.25
N ALA A 176 -10.05 4.18 -3.62
CA ALA A 176 -10.27 5.07 -4.76
C ALA A 176 -10.28 4.33 -6.10
N ASP A 177 -9.50 3.24 -6.23
CA ASP A 177 -9.44 2.45 -7.45
C ASP A 177 -10.64 1.49 -7.62
N ILE A 178 -11.18 0.96 -6.52
CA ILE A 178 -12.26 -0.04 -6.55
C ILE A 178 -13.66 0.62 -6.54
N TYR A 179 -13.82 1.79 -5.92
CA TYR A 179 -15.12 2.47 -5.80
C TYR A 179 -15.27 3.66 -6.75
N ASN A 180 -16.39 3.67 -7.48
CA ASN A 180 -16.82 4.83 -8.27
C ASN A 180 -16.97 6.10 -7.44
N SER A 181 -16.83 7.27 -8.09
CA SER A 181 -16.88 8.60 -7.46
C SER A 181 -18.08 8.83 -6.53
N LYS A 182 -19.23 8.19 -6.80
CA LYS A 182 -20.45 8.26 -5.97
C LYS A 182 -20.29 7.59 -4.60
N TYR A 183 -19.58 6.46 -4.51
CA TYR A 183 -19.45 5.66 -3.28
C TYR A 183 -18.07 5.81 -2.62
N ARG A 184 -17.08 6.32 -3.35
CA ARG A 184 -15.71 6.52 -2.88
C ARG A 184 -15.64 7.35 -1.59
N GLY A 185 -16.40 8.45 -1.51
CA GLY A 185 -16.43 9.29 -0.31
C GLY A 185 -16.90 8.53 0.93
N MET A 186 -17.94 7.72 0.80
CA MET A 186 -18.46 6.89 1.89
C MET A 186 -17.43 5.84 2.34
N ALA A 187 -16.76 5.18 1.39
CA ALA A 187 -15.73 4.20 1.69
C ALA A 187 -14.54 4.81 2.46
N ILE A 188 -14.07 5.99 2.03
CA ILE A 188 -12.98 6.71 2.70
C ILE A 188 -13.40 7.19 4.09
N SER A 189 -14.65 7.61 4.28
CA SER A 189 -15.17 7.98 5.61
C SER A 189 -15.20 6.79 6.58
N ILE A 190 -15.62 5.61 6.12
CA ILE A 190 -15.59 4.37 6.93
C ILE A 190 -14.14 3.97 7.27
N TYR A 191 -13.23 4.13 6.31
CA TYR A 191 -11.80 3.95 6.56
C TYR A 191 -11.28 4.88 7.66
N ALA A 192 -11.65 6.16 7.63
CA ALA A 192 -11.25 7.12 8.67
C ALA A 192 -11.74 6.70 10.07
N LEU A 193 -12.99 6.21 10.19
CA LEU A 193 -13.50 5.64 11.45
C LEU A 193 -12.64 4.49 11.95
N THR A 194 -12.14 3.66 11.04
CA THR A 194 -11.29 2.53 11.38
C THR A 194 -9.91 2.98 11.88
N VAL A 195 -9.33 4.02 11.28
CA VAL A 195 -8.06 4.63 11.71
C VAL A 195 -8.17 5.19 13.13
N PHE A 196 -9.25 5.94 13.44
CA PHE A 196 -9.44 6.51 14.78
C PHE A 196 -9.96 5.49 15.81
N GLY A 197 -10.66 4.45 15.37
CA GLY A 197 -11.18 3.39 16.22
C GLY A 197 -10.08 2.60 16.92
N GLY A 198 -8.93 2.38 16.26
CA GLY A 198 -7.79 1.67 16.84
C GLY A 198 -7.27 2.33 18.13
N PRO A 199 -6.81 3.60 18.09
CA PRO A 199 -6.34 4.34 19.25
C PRO A 199 -7.42 4.55 20.31
N PHE A 200 -8.69 4.62 19.92
CA PHE A 200 -9.80 4.72 20.87
C PHE A 200 -9.95 3.43 21.70
N LEU A 201 -9.85 2.26 21.08
CA LEU A 201 -9.99 0.96 21.76
C LEU A 201 -8.72 0.52 22.50
N ALA A 202 -7.55 1.02 22.08
CA ALA A 202 -6.25 0.63 22.62
C ALA A 202 -6.10 0.81 24.15
N PRO A 203 -6.45 1.96 24.77
CA PRO A 203 -6.35 2.12 26.22
C PRO A 203 -7.23 1.16 27.01
N PHE A 204 -8.45 0.87 26.53
CA PHE A 204 -9.37 -0.04 27.22
C PHE A 204 -8.85 -1.48 27.23
N ILE A 205 -8.45 -1.97 26.06
CA ILE A 205 -7.90 -3.33 25.92
C ILE A 205 -6.53 -3.43 26.59
N GLY A 206 -5.68 -2.42 26.40
CA GLY A 206 -4.37 -2.33 27.02
C GLY A 206 -4.44 -2.36 28.54
N ALA A 207 -5.31 -1.54 29.15
CA ALA A 207 -5.50 -1.50 30.61
C ALA A 207 -5.96 -2.85 31.17
N PHE A 208 -6.90 -3.53 30.50
CA PHE A 208 -7.38 -4.85 30.90
C PHE A 208 -6.25 -5.89 30.88
N ILE A 209 -5.43 -5.90 29.82
CA ILE A 209 -4.29 -6.81 29.69
C ILE A 209 -3.23 -6.53 30.76
N THR A 210 -2.89 -5.27 30.99
CA THR A 210 -1.84 -4.88 31.95
C THR A 210 -2.24 -5.12 33.40
N THR A 211 -3.54 -5.16 33.70
CA THR A 211 -4.05 -5.47 35.05
C THR A 211 -4.11 -6.99 35.29
N SER A 212 -4.16 -7.77 34.22
CA SER A 212 -4.20 -9.23 34.28
C SER A 212 -2.80 -9.83 34.46
N TYR A 213 -2.75 -11.15 34.71
CA TYR A 213 -1.53 -11.93 34.90
C TYR A 213 -0.62 -12.00 33.65
N LEU A 214 -1.13 -11.57 32.48
CA LEU A 214 -0.42 -11.59 31.21
C LEU A 214 0.68 -10.51 31.14
N GLY A 215 0.52 -9.39 31.85
CA GLY A 215 1.51 -8.30 31.87
C GLY A 215 1.62 -7.51 30.56
N TRP A 216 2.52 -6.52 30.53
CA TRP A 216 2.62 -5.56 29.43
C TRP A 216 3.06 -6.16 28.08
N ARG A 217 3.84 -7.26 28.06
CA ARG A 217 4.30 -7.86 26.80
C ARG A 217 3.14 -8.31 25.90
N TRP A 218 2.04 -8.76 26.51
CA TRP A 218 0.84 -9.18 25.77
C TRP A 218 0.11 -8.03 25.08
N THR A 219 0.35 -6.78 25.50
CA THR A 219 -0.14 -5.61 24.76
C THR A 219 0.48 -5.51 23.35
N LEU A 220 1.61 -6.17 23.12
CA LEU A 220 2.30 -6.19 21.82
C LEU A 220 2.11 -7.51 21.07
N TYR A 221 2.00 -8.64 21.78
CA TYR A 221 1.65 -9.91 21.12
C TYR A 221 0.27 -9.87 20.48
N LEU A 222 -0.72 -9.21 21.11
CA LEU A 222 -2.08 -9.11 20.57
C LEU A 222 -2.14 -8.44 19.18
N PRO A 223 -1.61 -7.21 18.98
CA PRO A 223 -1.56 -6.60 17.66
C PRO A 223 -0.66 -7.38 16.70
N ALA A 224 0.45 -7.97 17.16
CA ALA A 224 1.32 -8.76 16.30
C ALA A 224 0.60 -9.97 15.68
N ILE A 225 -0.12 -10.75 16.49
CA ILE A 225 -0.92 -11.91 16.05
C ILE A 225 -2.03 -11.47 15.11
N SER A 226 -2.77 -10.42 15.49
CA SER A 226 -3.85 -9.86 14.64
C SER A 226 -3.31 -9.40 13.29
N GLY A 227 -2.12 -8.81 13.25
CA GLY A 227 -1.48 -8.37 12.01
C GLY A 227 -0.98 -9.52 11.16
N PHE A 228 -0.42 -10.59 11.75
CA PHE A 228 -0.05 -11.79 10.99
C PHE A 228 -1.26 -12.47 10.36
N PHE A 229 -2.35 -12.57 11.13
CA PHE A 229 -3.61 -13.10 10.62
C PHE A 229 -4.14 -12.26 9.46
N ASN A 230 -4.12 -10.93 9.59
CA ASN A 230 -4.52 -10.03 8.51
C ASN A 230 -3.60 -10.16 7.29
N ALA A 231 -2.28 -10.20 7.47
CA ALA A 231 -1.32 -10.39 6.38
C ALA A 231 -1.56 -11.72 5.63
N ALA A 232 -1.89 -12.79 6.34
CA ALA A 232 -2.24 -14.08 5.74
C ALA A 232 -3.54 -13.98 4.91
N ILE A 233 -4.57 -13.29 5.43
CA ILE A 233 -5.81 -13.04 4.68
C ILE A 233 -5.52 -12.23 3.42
N LEU A 234 -4.75 -11.15 3.52
CA LEU A 234 -4.39 -10.33 2.37
C LEU A 234 -3.57 -11.13 1.35
N LEU A 235 -2.65 -11.98 1.79
CA LEU A 235 -1.87 -12.83 0.89
C LEU A 235 -2.75 -13.80 0.11
N LEU A 236 -3.77 -14.38 0.73
CA LEU A 236 -4.64 -15.36 0.06
C LEU A 236 -5.73 -14.72 -0.80
N PHE A 237 -6.31 -13.60 -0.35
CA PHE A 237 -7.54 -13.07 -0.95
C PHE A 237 -7.38 -11.75 -1.70
N LEU A 238 -6.31 -10.98 -1.48
CA LEU A 238 -6.19 -9.65 -2.08
C LEU A 238 -5.75 -9.74 -3.54
N LYS A 239 -6.66 -9.55 -4.49
CA LYS A 239 -6.28 -9.37 -5.89
C LYS A 239 -5.61 -8.01 -6.11
N GLU A 240 -4.70 -7.93 -7.07
CA GLU A 240 -4.08 -6.67 -7.45
C GLU A 240 -5.16 -5.71 -7.97
N SER A 241 -5.23 -4.53 -7.37
CA SER A 241 -6.30 -3.54 -7.65
C SER A 241 -5.77 -2.33 -8.42
N PHE A 242 -4.48 -2.26 -8.75
CA PHE A 242 -3.88 -1.11 -9.42
C PHE A 242 -4.10 -1.17 -10.95
N PRO A 243 -4.92 -0.29 -11.54
CA PRO A 243 -5.27 -0.37 -12.97
C PRO A 243 -4.06 -0.32 -13.93
N PRO A 244 -3.01 0.51 -13.71
CA PRO A 244 -1.84 0.52 -14.57
C PRO A 244 -1.07 -0.81 -14.55
N PHE A 245 -1.02 -1.48 -13.40
CA PHE A 245 -0.31 -2.76 -13.28
C PHE A 245 -1.03 -3.87 -14.02
N VAL A 246 -2.37 -3.89 -13.96
CA VAL A 246 -3.20 -4.83 -14.73
C VAL A 246 -2.99 -4.63 -16.24
N LEU A 247 -2.87 -3.39 -16.70
CA LEU A 247 -2.61 -3.08 -18.11
C LEU A 247 -1.18 -3.42 -18.55
N ILE A 248 -0.18 -3.23 -17.68
CA ILE A 248 1.22 -3.65 -17.93
C ILE A 248 1.32 -5.18 -18.00
N GLU A 249 0.64 -5.90 -17.10
CA GLU A 249 0.59 -7.37 -17.11
C GLU A 249 -0.08 -7.87 -18.40
N LYS A 250 -1.22 -7.28 -18.79
CA LYS A 250 -1.89 -7.55 -20.08
C LYS A 250 -0.89 -7.35 -21.22
N THR A 251 -0.23 -6.20 -21.30
CA THR A 251 0.76 -5.88 -22.36
C THR A 251 1.93 -6.87 -22.40
N ARG A 252 2.40 -7.33 -21.25
CA ARG A 252 3.47 -8.33 -21.15
C ARG A 252 3.02 -9.69 -21.72
N GLU A 253 1.79 -10.11 -21.45
CA GLU A 253 1.20 -11.33 -22.04
C GLU A 253 1.08 -11.21 -23.57
N TRP A 254 0.61 -10.08 -24.09
CA TRP A 254 0.53 -9.83 -25.54
C TRP A 254 1.90 -9.85 -26.22
N SER A 255 2.94 -9.28 -25.58
CA SER A 255 4.31 -9.28 -26.11
C SER A 255 4.93 -10.69 -26.15
N LEU A 256 4.62 -11.54 -25.17
CA LEU A 256 5.06 -12.94 -25.16
C LEU A 256 4.33 -13.78 -26.21
N MET A 257 3.06 -13.49 -26.49
CA MET A 257 2.30 -14.16 -27.55
C MET A 257 2.72 -13.75 -28.96
N SER A 258 3.19 -12.51 -29.16
CA SER A 258 3.64 -12.02 -30.47
C SER A 258 5.08 -12.45 -30.83
N THR A 259 5.82 -13.00 -29.89
CA THR A 259 7.19 -13.52 -30.08
C THR A 259 7.26 -15.04 -30.29
N LEU A 260 6.13 -15.75 -30.21
CA LEU A 260 5.97 -17.18 -30.55
C LEU A 260 5.38 -17.34 -31.95
#